data_AF-A0A969X111-F1
#
_entry.id   AF-A0A969X111-F1
#
_cell.length_a   1.000
_cell.length_b   1.000
_cell.length_c   1.000
_cell.angle_alpha   90.00
_cell.angle_beta   90.00
_cell.angle_gamma   90.00
#
_symmetry.space_group_name_H-M   'P 1'
#
loop_
_entity.id
_entity.type
_entity.pdbx_description
1 polymer ?
#
loop_
_entity_poly.entity_id
_entity_poly.type
_entity_poly.pdbx_seq_one_letter_code
_entity_poly.pdbx_strand_id
1 'polypeptide(L)'
;MNNNNKNKNNNVNMDELLNTLHSQFAENQNHHQGIFIKFLIALFTVFGIFGYVYTHTSSEISATQTVVGKINDIELYSLTTLLITSVIMLAILTLLIAIILNLGYSFRRDQHINKKIRLKYLNGEYENIFGKLYNSDNKNICDFLPDFYKIFYWFILGFQIIIFFTTCCKDKILQFENNCFAFLILLLDFSLILVSVCLYFLTYRKYSDKLKDTKK
;
A
#
# COMPACT_ATOMS: atom_id res chain seq x y z
N MET A 1 20.41 21.21 -49.83
CA MET A 1 19.09 20.54 -49.80
C MET A 1 18.90 19.51 -48.65
N ASN A 2 19.84 19.36 -47.71
CA ASN A 2 19.83 18.24 -46.74
C ASN A 2 19.39 18.59 -45.29
N ASN A 3 19.24 19.86 -44.93
CA ASN A 3 18.88 20.27 -43.56
C ASN A 3 17.37 20.23 -43.28
N ASN A 4 16.52 20.52 -44.27
CA ASN A 4 15.07 20.55 -44.05
C ASN A 4 14.46 19.16 -43.83
N ASN A 5 14.95 18.11 -44.52
CA ASN A 5 14.46 16.74 -44.31
C ASN A 5 14.92 16.15 -42.96
N LYS A 6 16.12 16.51 -42.48
CA LYS A 6 16.63 16.04 -41.19
C LYS A 6 15.87 16.66 -40.01
N ASN A 7 15.57 17.96 -40.08
CA ASN A 7 14.73 18.63 -39.08
C ASN A 7 13.28 18.12 -39.10
N LYS A 8 12.71 17.86 -40.28
CA LYS A 8 11.35 17.34 -40.41
C LYS A 8 11.22 15.91 -39.83
N ASN A 9 12.16 15.01 -40.11
CA ASN A 9 12.17 13.66 -39.53
C ASN A 9 12.41 13.67 -38.01
N ASN A 10 13.22 14.60 -37.49
CA ASN A 10 13.43 14.72 -36.06
C ASN A 10 12.18 15.21 -35.32
N ASN A 11 11.43 16.16 -35.91
CA ASN A 11 10.16 16.63 -35.33
C ASN A 11 9.09 15.53 -35.35
N VAL A 12 8.96 14.78 -36.46
CA VAL A 12 7.99 13.67 -36.56
C VAL A 12 8.29 12.57 -35.52
N ASN A 13 9.54 12.17 -35.35
CA ASN A 13 9.94 11.20 -34.31
C ASN A 13 9.69 11.72 -32.89
N MET A 14 9.81 13.03 -32.69
CA MET A 14 9.63 13.65 -31.38
C MET A 14 8.15 13.76 -31.01
N ASP A 15 7.29 14.13 -31.96
CA ASP A 15 5.84 14.19 -31.77
C ASP A 15 5.25 12.79 -31.52
N GLU A 16 5.77 11.78 -32.22
CA GLU A 16 5.40 10.38 -32.01
C GLU A 16 5.85 9.87 -30.64
N LEU A 17 7.07 10.20 -30.20
CA LEU A 17 7.56 9.92 -28.84
C LEU A 17 6.68 10.60 -27.78
N LEU A 18 6.30 11.86 -27.99
CA LEU A 18 5.48 12.62 -27.06
C LEU A 18 4.06 12.03 -26.96
N ASN A 19 3.46 11.67 -28.09
CA ASN A 19 2.15 11.01 -28.15
C ASN A 19 2.16 9.65 -27.47
N THR A 20 3.22 8.87 -27.69
CA THR A 20 3.39 7.56 -27.02
C THR A 20 3.53 7.72 -25.51
N LEU A 21 4.30 8.71 -25.05
CA LEU A 21 4.43 9.06 -23.64
C LEU A 21 3.08 9.50 -23.04
N HIS A 22 2.33 10.37 -23.72
CA HIS A 22 1.00 10.81 -23.27
C HIS A 22 0.00 9.65 -23.17
N SER A 23 -0.02 8.75 -24.16
CA SER A 23 -0.83 7.54 -24.12
C SER A 23 -0.46 6.65 -22.93
N GLN A 24 0.83 6.44 -22.70
CA GLN A 24 1.32 5.68 -21.55
C GLN A 24 0.93 6.33 -20.21
N PHE A 25 0.86 7.66 -20.12
CA PHE A 25 0.38 8.34 -18.90
C PHE A 25 -1.11 8.20 -18.68
N ALA A 26 -1.91 8.36 -19.73
CA ALA A 26 -3.35 8.17 -19.65
C ALA A 26 -3.69 6.72 -19.25
N GLU A 27 -2.99 5.76 -19.85
CA GLU A 27 -3.13 4.34 -19.53
C GLU A 27 -2.69 4.04 -18.09
N ASN A 28 -1.55 4.58 -17.64
CA ASN A 28 -1.08 4.38 -16.26
C ASN A 28 -2.01 5.04 -15.23
N GLN A 29 -2.61 6.20 -15.54
CA GLN A 29 -3.63 6.82 -14.69
C GLN A 29 -4.90 5.97 -14.58
N ASN A 30 -5.41 5.45 -15.70
CA ASN A 30 -6.55 4.53 -15.69
C ASN A 30 -6.23 3.22 -14.97
N HIS A 31 -5.00 2.72 -15.10
CA HIS A 31 -4.52 1.57 -14.35
C HIS A 31 -4.55 1.82 -12.83
N HIS A 32 -4.14 3.01 -12.37
CA HIS A 32 -4.22 3.38 -10.95
C HIS A 32 -5.66 3.46 -10.42
N GLN A 33 -6.62 3.93 -11.23
CA GLN A 33 -8.05 3.88 -10.86
C GLN A 33 -8.57 2.44 -10.77
N GLY A 34 -8.17 1.55 -11.69
CA GLY A 34 -8.53 0.14 -11.62
C GLY A 34 -7.94 -0.57 -10.39
N ILE A 35 -6.75 -0.16 -9.96
CA ILE A 35 -6.10 -0.65 -8.74
C ILE A 35 -6.86 -0.22 -7.47
N PHE A 36 -7.43 1.00 -7.44
CA PHE A 36 -8.21 1.51 -6.31
C PHE A 36 -9.35 0.59 -5.91
N ILE A 37 -10.18 0.20 -6.87
CA ILE A 37 -11.36 -0.64 -6.64
C ILE A 37 -10.94 -2.00 -6.10
N LYS A 38 -9.86 -2.57 -6.64
CA LYS A 38 -9.32 -3.86 -6.19
C LYS A 38 -8.84 -3.80 -4.74
N PHE A 39 -8.15 -2.72 -4.35
CA PHE A 39 -7.75 -2.53 -2.94
C PHE A 39 -8.95 -2.40 -2.01
N LEU A 40 -9.96 -1.65 -2.42
CA LEU A 40 -11.17 -1.47 -1.62
C LEU A 40 -11.90 -2.79 -1.39
N ILE A 41 -12.06 -3.60 -2.44
CA ILE A 41 -12.67 -4.93 -2.34
C ILE A 41 -11.85 -5.83 -1.41
N ALA A 42 -10.52 -5.85 -1.56
CA ALA A 42 -9.65 -6.65 -0.69
C ALA A 42 -9.79 -6.27 0.78
N LEU A 43 -9.89 -4.96 1.07
CA LEU A 43 -10.10 -4.46 2.43
C LEU A 43 -11.46 -4.87 3.00
N PHE A 44 -12.55 -4.74 2.22
CA PHE A 44 -13.87 -5.20 2.67
C PHE A 44 -13.90 -6.68 2.96
N THR A 45 -13.24 -7.52 2.15
CA THR A 45 -13.13 -8.95 2.41
C THR A 45 -12.39 -9.24 3.72
N VAL A 46 -11.26 -8.56 3.96
CA VAL A 46 -10.50 -8.70 5.21
C VAL A 46 -11.35 -8.29 6.43
N PHE A 47 -12.06 -7.17 6.35
CA PHE A 47 -12.94 -6.72 7.44
C PHE A 47 -14.13 -7.64 7.68
N GLY A 48 -14.77 -8.10 6.60
CA GLY A 48 -15.91 -9.00 6.69
C GLY A 48 -15.53 -10.31 7.38
N ILE A 49 -14.43 -10.93 6.94
CA ILE A 49 -13.97 -12.21 7.51
C ILE A 49 -13.51 -12.01 8.96
N PHE A 50 -12.65 -11.03 9.23
CA PHE A 50 -12.15 -10.79 10.60
C PHE A 50 -13.29 -10.43 11.55
N GLY A 51 -14.16 -9.50 11.15
CA GLY A 51 -15.30 -9.06 11.93
C GLY A 51 -16.24 -10.21 12.25
N TYR A 52 -16.54 -11.06 11.28
CA TYR A 52 -17.37 -12.26 11.48
C TYR A 52 -16.74 -13.23 12.49
N VAL A 53 -15.45 -13.55 12.35
CA VAL A 53 -14.75 -14.43 13.31
C VAL A 53 -14.73 -13.80 14.70
N TYR A 54 -14.45 -12.50 14.82
CA TYR A 54 -14.38 -11.78 16.09
C TYR A 54 -15.71 -11.80 16.85
N THR A 55 -16.83 -11.53 16.17
CA THR A 55 -18.16 -11.51 16.81
C THR A 55 -18.63 -12.91 17.21
N HIS A 56 -18.21 -13.94 16.49
CA HIS A 56 -18.57 -15.33 16.74
C HIS A 56 -17.53 -16.11 17.55
N THR A 57 -16.53 -15.43 18.12
CA THR A 57 -15.57 -16.06 19.03
C THR A 57 -16.10 -16.07 20.46
N SER A 58 -16.13 -17.25 21.09
CA SER A 58 -16.51 -17.43 22.50
C SER A 58 -15.30 -17.86 23.36
N SER A 59 -15.25 -17.34 24.58
CA SER A 59 -14.20 -17.66 25.57
C SER A 59 -14.44 -18.97 26.33
N GLU A 60 -15.62 -19.58 26.15
CA GLU A 60 -16.04 -20.81 26.84
C GLU A 60 -15.67 -22.08 26.07
N ILE A 61 -15.18 -21.92 24.85
CA ILE A 61 -14.82 -23.01 23.94
C ILE A 61 -13.35 -23.42 24.20
N SER A 62 -13.11 -24.73 24.38
CA SER A 62 -11.76 -25.26 24.57
C SER A 62 -10.84 -24.94 23.38
N ALA A 63 -9.57 -24.67 23.70
CA ALA A 63 -8.52 -24.30 22.75
C ALA A 63 -8.25 -25.33 21.64
N THR A 64 -8.56 -26.61 21.88
CA THR A 64 -8.29 -27.72 20.97
C THR A 64 -9.36 -27.93 19.90
N GLN A 65 -10.48 -27.23 20.00
CA GLN A 65 -11.59 -27.36 19.07
C GLN A 65 -11.65 -26.12 18.15
N THR A 66 -11.67 -26.34 16.84
CA THR A 66 -11.73 -25.27 15.83
C THR A 66 -13.14 -24.70 15.64
N VAL A 67 -14.17 -25.53 15.85
CA VAL A 67 -15.59 -25.18 15.84
C VAL A 67 -16.27 -25.96 16.97
N VAL A 68 -16.95 -25.28 17.89
CA VAL A 68 -17.69 -25.96 18.96
C VAL A 68 -19.11 -25.46 18.99
N GLY A 69 -20.00 -26.33 18.53
CA GLY A 69 -21.42 -26.22 18.78
C GLY A 69 -22.11 -25.14 17.96
N LYS A 70 -23.16 -25.54 17.26
CA LYS A 70 -24.18 -24.62 16.78
C LYS A 70 -25.00 -24.16 17.97
N ILE A 71 -24.90 -22.89 18.37
CA ILE A 71 -25.95 -22.28 19.19
C ILE A 71 -26.89 -21.61 18.19
N ASN A 72 -28.11 -22.14 18.04
CA ASN A 72 -29.11 -21.66 17.07
C ASN A 72 -28.59 -21.61 15.61
N ASP A 73 -27.94 -22.69 15.14
CA ASP A 73 -27.34 -22.82 13.79
C ASP A 73 -26.16 -21.90 13.43
N ILE A 74 -25.68 -21.09 14.37
CA ILE A 74 -24.53 -20.20 14.17
C ILE A 74 -23.25 -20.88 14.68
N GLU A 75 -22.21 -20.90 13.84
CA GLU A 75 -20.89 -21.45 14.21
C GLU A 75 -20.19 -20.54 15.22
N LEU A 76 -19.76 -21.09 16.35
CA LEU A 76 -18.91 -20.41 17.30
C LEU A 76 -17.45 -20.87 17.16
N TYR A 77 -16.55 -19.89 17.19
CA TYR A 77 -15.12 -20.08 17.06
C TYR A 77 -14.41 -20.03 18.42
N SER A 78 -13.35 -20.81 18.54
CA SER A 78 -12.45 -20.75 19.69
C SER A 78 -11.52 -19.55 19.62
N LEU A 79 -10.92 -19.19 20.76
CA LEU A 79 -9.90 -18.14 20.84
C LEU A 79 -8.68 -18.45 19.94
N THR A 80 -8.36 -19.74 19.74
CA THR A 80 -7.30 -20.18 18.81
C THR A 80 -7.60 -19.73 17.38
N THR A 81 -8.85 -19.91 16.93
CA THR A 81 -9.28 -19.50 15.59
C THR A 81 -9.18 -17.98 15.42
N LEU A 82 -9.55 -17.20 16.44
CA LEU A 82 -9.39 -15.74 16.41
C LEU A 82 -7.92 -15.32 16.27
N LEU A 83 -7.04 -15.90 17.09
CA LEU A 83 -5.60 -15.63 17.08
C LEU A 83 -4.94 -15.98 15.73
N ILE A 84 -5.29 -17.13 15.14
CA ILE A 84 -4.76 -17.50 13.83
C ILE A 84 -5.30 -16.56 12.74
N THR A 85 -6.58 -16.20 12.83
CA THR A 85 -7.20 -15.29 11.87
C THR A 85 -6.57 -13.89 11.95
N SER A 86 -6.24 -13.38 13.14
CA SER A 86 -5.56 -12.07 13.27
C SER A 86 -4.22 -12.05 12.54
N VAL A 87 -3.40 -13.09 12.71
CA VAL A 87 -2.11 -13.22 12.00
C VAL A 87 -2.29 -13.21 10.49
N ILE A 88 -3.23 -14.02 9.98
CA ILE A 88 -3.50 -14.11 8.54
C ILE A 88 -3.91 -12.75 7.98
N MET A 89 -4.82 -12.05 8.68
CA MET A 89 -5.30 -10.74 8.25
C MET A 89 -4.19 -9.70 8.28
N LEU A 90 -3.37 -9.67 9.34
CA LEU A 90 -2.23 -8.76 9.43
C LEU A 90 -1.17 -9.04 8.36
N ALA A 91 -0.93 -10.31 8.02
CA ALA A 91 -0.02 -10.70 6.95
C ALA A 91 -0.52 -10.22 5.57
N ILE A 92 -1.83 -10.38 5.30
CA ILE A 92 -2.47 -9.86 4.07
C ILE A 92 -2.35 -8.34 4.02
N LEU A 93 -2.67 -7.63 5.10
CA LEU A 93 -2.56 -6.16 5.16
C LEU A 93 -1.11 -5.69 4.98
N THR A 94 -0.13 -6.42 5.53
CA THR A 94 1.30 -6.13 5.35
C THR A 94 1.70 -6.28 3.88
N LEU A 95 1.21 -7.32 3.19
CA LEU A 95 1.44 -7.51 1.77
C LEU A 95 0.80 -6.37 0.95
N LEU A 96 -0.43 -5.95 1.28
CA LEU A 96 -1.08 -4.82 0.61
C LEU A 96 -0.27 -3.52 0.79
N ILE A 97 0.27 -3.27 1.99
CA ILE A 97 1.19 -2.14 2.24
C ILE A 97 2.43 -2.24 1.34
N ALA A 98 3.05 -3.41 1.23
CA ALA A 98 4.23 -3.59 0.38
C ALA A 98 3.92 -3.26 -1.09
N ILE A 99 2.75 -3.67 -1.60
CA ILE A 99 2.29 -3.36 -2.96
C ILE A 99 2.07 -1.85 -3.12
N ILE A 100 1.36 -1.20 -2.18
CA ILE A 100 1.09 0.24 -2.20
C ILE A 100 2.37 1.06 -2.21
N LEU A 101 3.34 0.70 -1.37
CA LEU A 101 4.63 1.37 -1.30
C LEU A 101 5.41 1.22 -2.61
N ASN A 102 5.40 0.02 -3.20
CA ASN A 102 6.07 -0.22 -4.48
C ASN A 102 5.43 0.55 -5.65
N LEU A 103 4.10 0.58 -5.72
CA LEU A 103 3.36 1.34 -6.73
C LEU A 103 3.55 2.85 -6.55
N GLY A 104 3.42 3.34 -5.32
CA GLY A 104 3.60 4.77 -5.01
C GLY A 104 5.01 5.25 -5.29
N TYR A 105 6.04 4.45 -4.97
CA TYR A 105 7.42 4.73 -5.35
C TYR A 105 7.61 4.75 -6.88
N SER A 106 7.07 3.75 -7.58
CA SER A 106 7.18 3.65 -9.04
C SER A 106 6.55 4.87 -9.71
N PHE A 107 5.37 5.29 -9.24
CA PHE A 107 4.72 6.51 -9.74
C PHE A 107 5.60 7.75 -9.57
N ARG A 108 6.25 7.93 -8.41
CA ARG A 108 7.16 9.07 -8.19
C ARG A 108 8.39 9.02 -9.09
N ARG A 109 8.96 7.84 -9.28
CA ARG A 109 10.07 7.64 -10.22
C ARG A 109 9.65 8.04 -11.64
N ASP A 110 8.48 7.61 -12.07
CA ASP A 110 7.98 7.92 -13.41
C ASP A 110 7.69 9.43 -13.54
N GLN A 111 7.12 10.06 -12.51
CA GLN A 111 6.96 11.51 -12.45
C GLN A 111 8.29 12.27 -12.62
N HIS A 112 9.34 11.79 -11.96
CA HIS A 112 10.68 12.37 -12.03
C HIS A 112 11.33 12.20 -13.41
N ILE A 113 11.20 11.02 -14.04
CA ILE A 113 11.68 10.77 -15.40
C ILE A 113 11.00 11.72 -16.39
N ASN A 114 9.68 11.88 -16.29
CA ASN A 114 8.94 12.80 -17.14
C ASN A 114 9.36 14.24 -16.99
N LYS A 115 9.61 14.67 -15.75
CA LYS A 115 10.13 16.01 -15.50
C LYS A 115 11.44 16.22 -16.25
N LYS A 116 12.38 15.28 -16.16
CA LYS A 116 13.67 15.33 -16.86
C LYS A 116 13.50 15.38 -18.38
N ILE A 117 12.62 14.56 -18.94
CA ILE A 117 12.30 14.57 -20.38
C ILE A 117 11.71 15.93 -20.76
N ARG A 118 10.66 16.39 -20.10
CA ARG A 118 9.98 17.65 -20.43
C ARG A 118 10.89 18.86 -20.30
N LEU A 119 11.71 18.94 -19.26
CA LEU A 119 12.71 20.01 -19.11
C LEU A 119 13.69 20.02 -20.29
N LYS A 120 14.16 18.85 -20.75
CA LYS A 120 15.07 18.74 -21.88
C LYS A 120 14.48 19.28 -23.19
N TYR A 121 13.17 19.16 -23.39
CA TYR A 121 12.51 19.55 -24.64
C TYR A 121 11.85 20.93 -24.60
N LEU A 122 11.34 21.36 -23.44
CA LEU A 122 10.61 22.62 -23.29
C LEU A 122 11.47 23.74 -22.69
N ASN A 123 12.65 23.42 -22.13
CA ASN A 123 13.57 24.37 -21.48
C ASN A 123 12.85 25.47 -20.67
N GLY A 124 12.68 26.66 -21.26
CA GLY A 124 12.11 27.86 -20.63
C GLY A 124 10.59 27.95 -20.61
N GLU A 125 9.88 27.22 -21.48
CA GLU A 125 8.40 27.19 -21.45
C GLU A 125 7.86 26.23 -20.39
N TYR A 126 8.70 25.32 -19.88
CA TYR A 126 8.30 24.35 -18.85
C TYR A 126 7.72 25.04 -17.62
N GLU A 127 8.35 26.11 -17.14
CA GLU A 127 7.91 26.82 -15.94
C GLU A 127 6.61 27.59 -16.17
N ASN A 128 6.37 28.04 -17.41
CA ASN A 128 5.13 28.72 -17.81
C ASN A 128 3.95 27.74 -17.99
N ILE A 129 4.21 26.54 -18.51
CA ILE A 129 3.16 25.54 -18.81
C ILE A 129 2.84 24.67 -17.59
N PHE A 130 3.87 24.20 -16.89
CA PHE A 130 3.72 23.25 -15.77
C PHE A 130 4.03 23.89 -14.42
N GLY A 131 4.99 24.80 -14.36
CA GLY A 131 5.35 25.57 -13.17
C GLY A 131 5.30 24.78 -11.86
N LYS A 132 4.68 25.36 -10.83
CA LYS A 132 4.49 24.73 -9.51
C LYS A 132 3.50 23.56 -9.50
N LEU A 133 2.71 23.37 -10.55
CA LEU A 133 1.69 22.31 -10.61
C LEU A 133 2.31 20.92 -10.78
N TYR A 134 3.55 20.83 -11.27
CA TYR A 134 4.27 19.56 -11.47
C TYR A 134 5.56 19.50 -10.64
N ASN A 135 5.42 19.24 -9.33
CA ASN A 135 6.54 19.09 -8.40
C ASN A 135 6.81 17.63 -8.01
N SER A 136 7.71 16.97 -8.74
CA SER A 136 8.12 15.57 -8.54
C SER A 136 9.19 15.35 -7.47
N ASP A 137 9.93 16.38 -7.08
CA ASP A 137 11.19 16.23 -6.34
C ASP A 137 11.12 16.80 -4.92
N ASN A 138 12.14 16.50 -4.11
CA ASN A 138 12.37 17.09 -2.79
C ASN A 138 11.19 16.93 -1.82
N LYS A 139 10.50 15.79 -1.88
CA LYS A 139 9.44 15.48 -0.93
C LYS A 139 10.02 15.01 0.40
N ASN A 140 9.40 15.46 1.48
CA ASN A 140 9.71 15.01 2.83
C ASN A 140 9.18 13.60 3.07
N ILE A 141 9.56 13.01 4.20
CA ILE A 141 9.13 11.66 4.59
C ILE A 141 7.61 11.52 4.68
N CYS A 142 6.87 12.59 4.97
CA CYS A 142 5.41 12.54 5.01
C CYS A 142 4.74 12.67 3.63
N ASP A 143 5.45 13.19 2.62
CA ASP A 143 4.87 13.58 1.33
C ASP A 143 5.52 12.91 0.12
N PHE A 144 6.48 12.01 0.35
CA PHE A 144 7.14 11.30 -0.74
C PHE A 144 6.18 10.38 -1.49
N LEU A 145 5.17 9.81 -0.84
CA LEU A 145 4.11 9.09 -1.54
C LEU A 145 3.14 10.07 -2.21
N PRO A 146 2.60 9.72 -3.39
CA PRO A 146 1.45 10.44 -3.93
C PRO A 146 0.27 10.34 -2.97
N ASP A 147 -0.57 11.38 -2.88
CA ASP A 147 -1.59 11.51 -1.83
C ASP A 147 -2.53 10.31 -1.76
N PHE A 148 -2.90 9.77 -2.92
CA PHE A 148 -3.68 8.54 -3.02
C PHE A 148 -3.05 7.36 -2.25
N TYR A 149 -1.81 7.00 -2.58
CA TYR A 149 -1.10 5.89 -1.93
C TYR A 149 -0.81 6.19 -0.45
N LYS A 150 -0.58 7.46 -0.12
CA LYS A 150 -0.39 7.93 1.26
C LYS A 150 -1.63 7.66 2.11
N ILE A 151 -2.81 8.02 1.62
CA ILE A 151 -4.10 7.76 2.31
C ILE A 151 -4.27 6.26 2.55
N PHE A 152 -4.09 5.43 1.51
CA PHE A 152 -4.22 3.98 1.64
C PHE A 152 -3.23 3.36 2.62
N TYR A 153 -1.97 3.80 2.59
CA TYR A 153 -0.97 3.33 3.55
C TYR A 153 -1.42 3.57 5.00
N TRP A 154 -1.79 4.81 5.33
CA TRP A 154 -2.20 5.17 6.69
C TRP A 154 -3.51 4.48 7.10
N PHE A 155 -4.44 4.35 6.17
CA PHE A 155 -5.70 3.63 6.39
C PHE A 155 -5.42 2.17 6.76
N ILE A 156 -4.64 1.45 5.95
CA ILE A 156 -4.30 0.04 6.19
C ILE A 156 -3.51 -0.13 7.49
N LEU A 157 -2.53 0.73 7.76
CA LEU A 157 -1.76 0.69 9.01
C LEU A 157 -2.67 0.90 10.22
N GLY A 158 -3.61 1.85 10.14
CA GLY A 158 -4.63 2.06 11.17
C GLY A 158 -5.46 0.81 11.42
N PHE A 159 -5.84 0.08 10.38
CA PHE A 159 -6.56 -1.19 10.56
C PHE A 159 -5.73 -2.31 11.15
N GLN A 160 -4.45 -2.41 10.80
CA GLN A 160 -3.58 -3.39 11.46
C GLN A 160 -3.53 -3.15 12.96
N ILE A 161 -3.44 -1.88 13.37
CA ILE A 161 -3.48 -1.46 14.76
C ILE A 161 -4.83 -1.82 15.40
N ILE A 162 -5.96 -1.55 14.73
CA ILE A 162 -7.30 -1.91 15.22
C ILE A 162 -7.46 -3.43 15.39
N ILE A 163 -7.04 -4.24 14.41
CA ILE A 163 -7.09 -5.71 14.49
C ILE A 163 -6.28 -6.19 15.71
N PHE A 164 -5.06 -5.70 15.87
CA PHE A 164 -4.22 -6.06 17.01
C PHE A 164 -4.88 -5.69 18.35
N PHE A 165 -5.36 -4.45 18.51
CA PHE A 165 -6.00 -4.02 19.75
C PHE A 165 -7.30 -4.79 20.03
N THR A 166 -8.15 -5.00 19.04
CA THR A 166 -9.41 -5.75 19.22
C THR A 166 -9.15 -7.20 19.62
N THR A 167 -8.14 -7.85 19.02
CA THR A 167 -7.70 -9.19 19.43
C THR A 167 -7.18 -9.20 20.87
N CYS A 168 -6.33 -8.23 21.25
CA CYS A 168 -5.83 -8.09 22.63
C CYS A 168 -6.93 -7.83 23.66
N CYS A 169 -7.98 -7.11 23.28
CA CYS A 169 -9.11 -6.78 24.15
C CYS A 169 -10.17 -7.87 24.23
N LYS A 170 -10.04 -8.99 23.51
CA LYS A 170 -11.02 -10.08 23.57
C LYS A 170 -10.98 -10.76 24.94
N ASP A 171 -12.16 -11.01 25.52
CA ASP A 171 -12.30 -11.60 26.84
C ASP A 171 -11.50 -12.89 27.02
N LYS A 172 -10.84 -12.99 28.18
CA LYS A 172 -10.04 -14.15 28.62
C LYS A 172 -8.87 -14.55 27.70
N ILE A 173 -8.42 -13.69 26.78
CA ILE A 173 -7.27 -13.99 25.90
C ILE A 173 -5.97 -14.27 26.70
N LEU A 174 -5.80 -13.62 27.86
CA LEU A 174 -4.64 -13.80 28.77
C LEU A 174 -4.83 -14.92 29.80
N GLN A 175 -6.03 -15.49 29.88
CA GLN A 175 -6.34 -16.66 30.71
C GLN A 175 -6.53 -17.90 29.84
N PHE A 176 -6.05 -17.82 28.59
CA PHE A 176 -6.14 -18.88 27.62
C PHE A 176 -5.31 -20.09 28.08
N GLU A 177 -5.85 -21.29 27.90
CA GLU A 177 -5.24 -22.54 28.37
C GLU A 177 -3.77 -22.69 27.92
N ASN A 178 -3.45 -22.14 26.73
CA ASN A 178 -2.09 -22.06 26.21
C ASN A 178 -1.60 -20.60 26.11
N ASN A 179 -1.43 -19.95 27.26
CA ASN A 179 -0.96 -18.55 27.36
C ASN A 179 0.35 -18.27 26.61
N CYS A 180 1.27 -19.24 26.55
CA CYS A 180 2.52 -19.10 25.80
C CYS A 180 2.25 -18.96 24.29
N PHE A 181 1.38 -19.81 23.74
CA PHE A 181 0.97 -19.73 22.34
C PHE A 181 0.28 -18.40 22.04
N ALA A 182 -0.68 -17.99 22.87
CA ALA A 182 -1.36 -16.69 22.70
C ALA A 182 -0.36 -15.52 22.71
N PHE A 183 0.60 -15.52 23.63
CA PHE A 183 1.64 -14.49 23.69
C PHE A 183 2.53 -14.47 22.45
N LEU A 184 2.97 -15.64 21.95
CA LEU A 184 3.77 -15.74 20.72
C LEU A 184 3.01 -15.22 19.50
N ILE A 185 1.72 -15.50 19.40
CA ILE A 185 0.88 -14.99 18.31
C ILE A 185 0.71 -13.47 18.40
N LEU A 186 0.45 -12.92 19.59
CA LEU A 186 0.36 -11.47 19.75
C LEU A 186 1.70 -10.76 19.46
N LEU A 187 2.83 -11.39 19.79
CA LEU A 187 4.15 -10.88 19.42
C LEU A 187 4.34 -10.91 17.90
N LEU A 188 3.88 -11.96 17.23
CA LEU A 188 3.91 -12.06 15.77
C LEU A 188 3.05 -10.96 15.13
N ASP A 189 1.83 -10.74 15.63
CA ASP A 189 0.93 -9.68 15.18
C ASP A 189 1.60 -8.30 15.30
N PHE A 190 2.21 -8.01 16.45
CA PHE A 190 2.96 -6.78 16.67
C PHE A 190 4.15 -6.65 15.69
N SER A 191 4.88 -7.75 15.45
CA SER A 191 6.01 -7.76 14.52
C SER A 191 5.58 -7.44 13.08
N LEU A 192 4.41 -7.87 12.64
CA LEU A 192 3.87 -7.56 11.30
C LEU A 192 3.54 -6.06 11.15
N ILE A 193 3.04 -5.43 12.21
CA ILE A 193 2.84 -3.97 12.24
C ILE A 193 4.19 -3.25 12.14
N LEU A 194 5.20 -3.69 12.91
CA LEU A 194 6.54 -3.13 12.83
C LEU A 194 7.16 -3.29 11.44
N VAL A 195 7.00 -4.44 10.80
CA VAL A 195 7.44 -4.67 9.41
C VAL A 195 6.78 -3.65 8.48
N SER A 196 5.49 -3.40 8.63
CA SER A 196 4.74 -2.43 7.81
C SER A 196 5.26 -0.99 7.97
N VAL A 197 5.66 -0.61 9.19
CA VAL A 197 6.32 0.67 9.47
C VAL A 197 7.73 0.70 8.88
N CYS A 198 8.53 -0.35 9.08
CA CYS A 198 9.88 -0.47 8.52
C CYS A 198 9.89 -0.36 6.99
N LEU A 199 8.95 -1.02 6.30
CA LEU A 199 8.81 -0.95 4.84
C LEU A 199 8.58 0.48 4.35
N TYR A 200 7.82 1.29 5.08
CA TYR A 200 7.60 2.70 4.76
C TYR A 200 8.92 3.49 4.80
N PHE A 201 9.67 3.35 5.89
CA PHE A 201 10.97 4.02 6.04
C PHE A 201 12.00 3.54 5.02
N LEU A 202 12.06 2.25 4.72
CA LEU A 202 12.93 1.69 3.68
C LEU A 202 12.58 2.25 2.29
N THR A 203 11.29 2.39 1.99
CA THR A 203 10.84 2.96 0.72
C THR A 203 11.17 4.45 0.63
N TYR A 204 11.03 5.20 1.73
CA TYR A 204 11.46 6.59 1.78
C TYR A 204 12.98 6.74 1.58
N ARG A 205 13.78 5.90 2.24
CA ARG A 205 15.25 5.90 2.04
C ARG A 205 15.60 5.65 0.57
N LYS A 206 14.97 4.64 -0.05
CA LYS A 206 15.13 4.34 -1.48
C LYS A 206 14.71 5.53 -2.37
N TYR A 207 13.67 6.28 -1.99
CA TYR A 207 13.29 7.53 -2.65
C TYR A 207 14.36 8.61 -2.50
N SER A 208 14.86 8.84 -1.28
CA SER A 208 15.89 9.84 -1.00
C SER A 208 17.16 9.57 -1.82
N ASP A 209 17.71 8.37 -1.70
CA ASP A 209 19.00 8.01 -2.31
C ASP A 209 18.96 8.09 -3.85
N LYS A 210 17.84 7.74 -4.48
CA LYS A 210 17.74 7.64 -5.95
C LYS A 210 17.17 8.88 -6.63
N LEU A 211 16.27 9.62 -5.97
CA LEU A 211 15.48 10.67 -6.60
C LEU A 211 15.68 12.06 -5.96
N LYS A 212 16.07 12.14 -4.69
CA LYS A 212 16.32 13.42 -4.01
C LYS A 212 17.75 13.92 -4.27
N ASP A 213 18.73 13.02 -4.28
CA ASP A 213 20.16 13.37 -4.34
C ASP A 213 20.77 13.38 -5.76
N THR A 214 19.99 13.15 -6.82
CA THR A 214 20.47 13.25 -8.22
C THR A 214 20.74 14.69 -8.68
N LYS A 215 20.89 15.64 -7.75
CA LYS A 215 21.14 17.07 -7.96
C LYS A 215 22.55 17.52 -7.55
N LYS A 216 23.49 16.60 -7.30
CA LYS A 216 24.92 16.94 -7.15
C LYS A 216 25.68 16.57 -8.41
#